data_AF-A0ABD5ZHV9-F1
#
_entry.id   AF-A0ABD5ZHV9-F1
#
_cell.length_a   1.000
_cell.length_b   1.000
_cell.length_c   1.000
_cell.angle_alpha   90.00
_cell.angle_beta   90.00
_cell.angle_gamma   90.00
#
_symmetry.space_group_name_H-M   'P 1'
#
loop_
_entity.id
_entity.type
_entity.pdbx_description
1 polymer ?
#
loop_
_entity_poly.entity_id
_entity_poly.type
_entity_poly.pdbx_seq_one_letter_code
_entity_poly.pdbx_strand_id
1 'polypeptide(L)'
;MFECTWFVVAAATALWAIGGTLSTELRYVPLLLSIVVFGLPHGGLDHVTLSRGRGRDLSLRTLAVGGALYSLLAISYAIVWFVAPTAAFVAFLLLTWIHWGTGDLFPMVLLVERTHLDTRLQRVFAAASRGAIPLVVPILAHPVTYRDAAVAVVRLFDPTISLAWLTAPTFRITLGLGFTALVLTALSAGRLGVSDAEARRSWYYDLTETALLVLLFVVLPPIVALGVYFPLWHSTRHLARIALLDDRTAGPLREGRVWRTALTLGYDALPMTLGALVIFAVLAVAVPAHLGSMQDLAGAYLVLLAVFTLPHTIIVTWLDKRQHIW
;
A
#
# COMPACT_ATOMS: atom_id res chain seq x y z
N MET A 1 7.97 -4.22 17.34
CA MET A 1 8.16 -4.99 16.07
C MET A 1 8.56 -4.11 14.89
N PHE A 2 8.04 -2.88 14.75
CA PHE A 2 8.26 -2.03 13.57
C PHE A 2 9.19 -0.82 13.83
N GLU A 3 9.93 -0.82 14.93
CA GLU A 3 10.80 0.29 15.35
C GLU A 3 11.87 0.59 14.29
N CYS A 4 12.45 -0.44 13.67
CA CYS A 4 13.40 -0.27 12.57
C CYS A 4 12.77 0.44 11.37
N THR A 5 11.53 0.09 11.01
CA THR A 5 10.80 0.75 9.93
C THR A 5 10.54 2.21 10.26
N TRP A 6 10.15 2.52 11.50
CA TRP A 6 9.95 3.91 11.94
C TRP A 6 11.24 4.71 11.84
N PHE A 7 12.35 4.15 12.31
CA PHE A 7 13.66 4.80 12.23
C PHE A 7 14.08 5.09 10.79
N VAL A 8 13.94 4.12 9.88
CA VAL A 8 14.30 4.29 8.47
C VAL A 8 13.43 5.36 7.80
N VAL A 9 12.11 5.37 8.06
CA VAL A 9 11.20 6.40 7.54
C VAL A 9 11.55 7.79 8.10
N ALA A 10 11.81 7.89 9.40
CA ALA A 10 12.21 9.14 10.05
C ALA A 10 13.56 9.65 9.50
N ALA A 11 14.53 8.77 9.32
CA ALA A 11 15.84 9.10 8.76
C ALA A 11 15.73 9.57 7.30
N ALA A 12 14.97 8.86 6.46
CA ALA A 12 14.73 9.28 5.08
C ALA A 12 14.05 10.66 5.02
N THR A 13 13.08 10.90 5.90
CA THR A 13 12.39 12.18 6.04
C THR A 13 13.33 13.29 6.48
N ALA A 14 14.15 13.05 7.50
CA ALA A 14 15.12 14.02 8.01
C ALA A 14 16.20 14.36 6.98
N LEU A 15 16.76 13.35 6.30
CA LEU A 15 17.78 13.54 5.25
C LEU A 15 17.26 14.42 4.11
N TRP A 16 16.01 14.22 3.70
CA TRP A 16 15.40 15.07 2.67
C TRP A 16 15.13 16.48 3.20
N ALA A 17 14.65 16.61 4.44
CA ALA A 17 14.35 17.91 5.06
C ALA A 17 15.60 18.82 5.19
N ILE A 18 16.80 18.24 5.37
CA ILE A 18 18.06 18.99 5.46
C ILE A 18 18.72 19.25 4.09
N GLY A 19 18.01 19.04 2.99
CA GLY A 19 18.49 19.33 1.63
C GLY A 19 19.04 18.13 0.86
N GLY A 20 18.79 16.90 1.33
CA GLY A 20 19.06 15.70 0.54
C GLY A 20 18.25 15.69 -0.75
N THR A 21 18.91 15.38 -1.87
CA THR A 21 18.26 15.33 -3.19
C THR A 21 18.69 14.10 -3.96
N LEU A 22 17.79 13.60 -4.80
CA LEU A 22 18.09 12.60 -5.82
C LEU A 22 17.95 13.23 -7.22
N SER A 23 18.79 12.78 -8.16
CA SER A 23 18.58 13.05 -9.58
C SER A 23 17.19 12.54 -9.99
N THR A 24 16.63 13.08 -11.07
CA THR A 24 15.27 12.77 -11.51
C THR A 24 15.08 11.27 -11.71
N GLU A 25 16.07 10.60 -12.29
CA GLU A 25 16.12 9.17 -12.56
C GLU A 25 16.11 8.35 -11.27
N LEU A 26 16.97 8.73 -10.32
CA LEU A 26 17.12 8.03 -9.04
C LEU A 26 15.87 8.11 -8.16
N ARG A 27 14.97 9.07 -8.38
CA ARG A 27 13.71 9.19 -7.62
C ARG A 27 12.75 8.02 -7.87
N TYR A 28 12.84 7.37 -9.03
CA TYR A 28 11.98 6.23 -9.39
C TYR A 28 12.51 4.89 -8.87
N VAL A 29 13.81 4.82 -8.57
CA VAL A 29 14.51 3.59 -8.18
C VAL A 29 13.88 2.92 -6.95
N PRO A 30 13.54 3.63 -5.84
CA PRO A 30 12.93 2.98 -4.68
C PRO A 30 11.61 2.27 -5.01
N LEU A 31 10.77 2.90 -5.85
CA LEU A 31 9.51 2.32 -6.30
C LEU A 31 9.76 1.13 -7.23
N LEU A 32 10.59 1.30 -8.26
CA LEU A 32 10.83 0.26 -9.27
C LEU A 32 11.55 -0.96 -8.69
N LEU A 33 12.48 -0.78 -7.74
CA LEU A 33 13.14 -1.90 -7.07
C LEU A 33 12.23 -2.65 -6.11
N SER A 34 11.11 -2.07 -5.68
CA SER A 34 10.21 -2.72 -4.72
C SER A 34 9.64 -4.04 -5.23
N ILE A 35 9.37 -4.16 -6.54
CA ILE A 35 8.92 -5.42 -7.16
C ILE A 35 9.95 -6.55 -7.06
N VAL A 36 11.25 -6.21 -7.07
CA VAL A 36 12.34 -7.18 -7.03
C VAL A 36 12.65 -7.58 -5.60
N VAL A 37 12.70 -6.61 -4.69
CA VAL A 37 13.16 -6.83 -3.30
C VAL A 37 12.06 -7.43 -2.41
N PHE A 38 10.79 -7.06 -2.63
CA PHE A 38 9.68 -7.44 -1.75
C PHE A 38 8.65 -8.36 -2.45
N GLY A 39 9.01 -8.90 -3.62
CA GLY A 39 8.07 -9.48 -4.59
C GLY A 39 7.17 -8.39 -5.17
N LEU A 40 6.14 -8.74 -5.97
CA LEU A 40 4.97 -7.84 -6.11
C LEU A 40 4.56 -7.49 -4.68
N PRO A 41 4.80 -6.26 -4.23
CA PRO A 41 4.88 -5.93 -2.81
C PRO A 41 3.73 -6.58 -2.06
N HIS A 42 4.10 -7.54 -1.20
CA HIS A 42 3.29 -8.50 -0.44
C HIS A 42 2.23 -9.36 -1.17
N GLY A 43 1.65 -8.93 -2.29
CA GLY A 43 0.69 -9.71 -3.08
C GLY A 43 1.28 -11.00 -3.69
N GLY A 44 2.61 -11.12 -3.76
CA GLY A 44 3.29 -12.35 -4.19
C GLY A 44 2.90 -13.61 -3.39
N LEU A 45 2.36 -13.45 -2.17
CA LEU A 45 1.96 -14.55 -1.30
C LEU A 45 0.46 -14.91 -1.39
N ASP A 46 -0.32 -14.23 -2.23
CA ASP A 46 -1.78 -14.38 -2.27
C ASP A 46 -2.25 -15.82 -2.52
N HIS A 47 -1.51 -16.56 -3.35
CA HIS A 47 -1.78 -17.96 -3.65
C HIS A 47 -1.67 -18.88 -2.41
N VAL A 48 -0.84 -18.54 -1.41
CA VAL A 48 -0.74 -19.29 -0.14
C VAL A 48 -1.56 -18.68 1.00
N THR A 49 -1.85 -17.38 0.95
CA THR A 49 -2.58 -16.64 2.00
C THR A 49 -3.93 -17.29 2.33
N LEU A 50 -4.66 -17.75 1.31
CA LEU A 50 -5.96 -18.42 1.50
C LEU A 50 -5.86 -19.75 2.25
N SER A 51 -4.79 -20.51 2.02
CA SER A 51 -4.55 -21.80 2.70
C SER A 51 -4.04 -21.56 4.12
N ARG A 52 -3.05 -20.69 4.29
CA ARG A 52 -2.51 -20.27 5.60
C ARG A 52 -3.57 -19.69 6.52
N GLY A 53 -4.41 -18.78 6.01
CA GLY A 53 -5.53 -18.21 6.78
C GLY A 53 -6.63 -19.22 7.15
N ARG A 54 -6.60 -20.44 6.60
CA ARG A 54 -7.47 -21.56 7.01
C ARG A 54 -6.76 -22.57 7.92
N GLY A 55 -5.47 -22.40 8.19
CA GLY A 55 -4.64 -23.39 8.88
C GLY A 55 -4.55 -24.70 8.08
N ARG A 56 -4.45 -24.62 6.75
CA ARG A 56 -4.38 -25.78 5.85
C ARG A 56 -3.22 -25.65 4.89
N ASP A 57 -2.73 -26.79 4.41
CA ASP A 57 -1.76 -26.84 3.33
C ASP A 57 -2.34 -26.34 1.99
N LEU A 58 -1.44 -25.96 1.09
CA LEU A 58 -1.82 -25.57 -0.26
C LEU A 58 -2.28 -26.80 -1.05
N SER A 59 -3.54 -26.78 -1.51
CA SER A 59 -4.08 -27.83 -2.39
C SER A 59 -4.08 -27.37 -3.85
N LEU A 60 -3.95 -28.31 -4.79
CA LEU A 60 -4.06 -28.03 -6.23
C LEU A 60 -5.39 -27.36 -6.59
N ARG A 61 -6.49 -27.76 -5.93
CA ARG A 61 -7.79 -27.14 -6.14
C ARG A 61 -7.82 -25.68 -5.70
N THR A 62 -7.26 -25.37 -4.52
CA THR A 62 -7.17 -23.98 -4.03
C THR A 62 -6.31 -23.13 -4.95
N LEU A 63 -5.19 -23.67 -5.43
CA LEU A 63 -4.32 -22.99 -6.38
C LEU A 63 -5.01 -22.76 -7.72
N ALA A 64 -5.67 -23.78 -8.28
CA ALA A 64 -6.33 -23.68 -9.58
C ALA A 64 -7.53 -22.71 -9.56
N VAL A 65 -8.45 -22.88 -8.59
CA VAL A 65 -9.63 -22.01 -8.47
C VAL A 65 -9.24 -20.60 -8.05
N GLY A 66 -8.34 -20.47 -7.08
CA GLY A 66 -7.82 -19.19 -6.61
C GLY A 66 -7.10 -18.43 -7.73
N GLY A 67 -6.20 -19.11 -8.45
CA GLY A 67 -5.47 -18.54 -9.58
C GLY A 67 -6.38 -18.15 -10.74
N ALA A 68 -7.41 -18.95 -11.06
CA ALA A 68 -8.39 -18.61 -12.09
C ALA A 68 -9.20 -17.35 -11.73
N LEU A 69 -9.72 -17.26 -10.50
CA LEU A 69 -10.45 -16.08 -10.03
C LEU A 69 -9.55 -14.84 -9.95
N TYR A 70 -8.31 -15.01 -9.48
CA TYR A 70 -7.31 -13.95 -9.42
C TYR A 70 -7.03 -13.40 -10.82
N SER A 71 -6.77 -14.29 -11.77
CA SER A 71 -6.48 -13.93 -13.17
C SER A 71 -7.69 -13.27 -13.83
N LEU A 72 -8.90 -13.78 -13.59
CA LEU A 72 -10.14 -13.18 -14.09
C LEU A 72 -10.26 -11.72 -13.62
N LEU A 73 -10.13 -11.47 -12.32
CA LEU A 73 -10.23 -10.13 -11.75
C LEU A 73 -9.14 -9.19 -12.29
N ALA A 74 -7.89 -9.66 -12.35
CA ALA A 74 -6.77 -8.89 -12.88
C ALA A 74 -6.98 -8.56 -14.36
N ILE A 75 -7.33 -9.53 -15.20
CA ILE A 75 -7.58 -9.33 -16.64
C ILE A 75 -8.77 -8.41 -16.85
N SER A 76 -9.88 -8.60 -16.12
CA SER A 76 -11.03 -7.72 -16.20
C SER A 76 -10.65 -6.28 -15.86
N TYR A 77 -9.85 -6.06 -14.82
CA TYR A 77 -9.42 -4.70 -14.47
C TYR A 77 -8.44 -4.12 -15.50
N ALA A 78 -7.53 -4.93 -16.03
CA ALA A 78 -6.65 -4.53 -17.12
C ALA A 78 -7.44 -4.09 -18.36
N ILE A 79 -8.51 -4.80 -18.74
CA ILE A 79 -9.38 -4.40 -19.86
C ILE A 79 -10.01 -3.01 -19.61
N VAL A 80 -10.42 -2.71 -18.37
CA VAL A 80 -11.00 -1.39 -18.03
C VAL A 80 -9.98 -0.27 -18.26
N TRP A 81 -8.67 -0.51 -18.06
CA TRP A 81 -7.64 0.49 -18.41
C TRP A 81 -7.61 0.83 -19.90
N PHE A 82 -7.84 -0.14 -20.79
CA PHE A 82 -7.87 0.11 -22.24
C PHE A 82 -9.15 0.79 -22.71
N VAL A 83 -10.29 0.51 -22.06
CA VAL A 83 -11.61 1.01 -22.50
C VAL A 83 -12.01 2.32 -21.80
N ALA A 84 -11.63 2.49 -20.53
CA ALA A 84 -12.02 3.62 -19.69
C ALA A 84 -10.89 4.00 -18.70
N PRO A 85 -9.72 4.48 -19.20
CA PRO A 85 -8.52 4.68 -18.38
C PRO A 85 -8.71 5.64 -17.21
N THR A 86 -9.49 6.72 -17.39
CA THR A 86 -9.81 7.66 -16.30
C THR A 86 -10.62 6.99 -15.19
N ALA A 87 -11.63 6.18 -15.55
CA ALA A 87 -12.42 5.43 -14.58
C ALA A 87 -11.56 4.36 -13.88
N ALA A 88 -10.68 3.69 -14.63
CA ALA A 88 -9.73 2.72 -14.08
C ALA A 88 -8.80 3.37 -13.05
N PHE A 89 -8.29 4.57 -13.33
CA PHE A 89 -7.43 5.32 -12.42
C PHE A 89 -8.17 5.78 -11.16
N VAL A 90 -9.40 6.29 -11.27
CA VAL A 90 -10.21 6.65 -10.09
C VAL A 90 -10.50 5.41 -9.24
N ALA A 91 -10.87 4.29 -9.87
CA ALA A 91 -11.05 3.02 -9.17
C ALA A 91 -9.76 2.57 -8.47
N PHE A 92 -8.59 2.78 -9.08
CA PHE A 92 -7.29 2.47 -8.49
C PHE A 92 -7.05 3.28 -7.22
N LEU A 93 -7.31 4.58 -7.26
CA LEU A 93 -7.16 5.46 -6.08
C LEU A 93 -8.09 5.05 -4.94
N LEU A 94 -9.37 4.76 -5.24
CA LEU A 94 -10.35 4.33 -4.24
C LEU A 94 -10.00 2.97 -3.63
N LEU A 95 -9.59 2.02 -4.47
CA LEU A 95 -9.19 0.69 -4.03
C LEU A 95 -7.91 0.76 -3.18
N THR A 96 -6.94 1.57 -3.59
CA THR A 96 -5.70 1.79 -2.86
C THR A 96 -5.95 2.47 -1.52
N TRP A 97 -6.87 3.43 -1.47
CA TRP A 97 -7.31 4.06 -0.23
C TRP A 97 -7.82 3.00 0.75
N ILE A 98 -8.75 2.15 0.32
CA ILE A 98 -9.29 1.08 1.15
C ILE A 98 -8.17 0.11 1.55
N HIS A 99 -7.39 -0.38 0.59
CA HIS A 99 -6.37 -1.41 0.79
C HIS A 99 -5.29 -1.01 1.78
N TRP A 100 -4.70 0.18 1.60
CA TRP A 100 -3.69 0.69 2.53
C TRP A 100 -4.30 1.00 3.89
N GLY A 101 -5.51 1.56 3.91
CA GLY A 101 -6.22 1.86 5.15
C GLY A 101 -6.48 0.63 6.01
N THR A 102 -7.04 -0.43 5.42
CA THR A 102 -7.31 -1.68 6.15
C THR A 102 -6.03 -2.45 6.45
N GLY A 103 -5.02 -2.36 5.58
CA GLY A 103 -3.68 -2.92 5.82
C GLY A 103 -2.99 -2.33 7.05
N ASP A 104 -3.07 -1.00 7.22
CA ASP A 104 -2.49 -0.30 8.38
C ASP A 104 -3.38 -0.41 9.65
N LEU A 105 -4.65 -0.78 9.52
CA LEU A 105 -5.52 -1.07 10.68
C LEU A 105 -5.12 -2.38 11.40
N PHE A 106 -4.71 -3.40 10.65
CA PHE A 106 -4.29 -4.71 11.22
C PHE A 106 -3.34 -4.60 12.42
N PRO A 107 -2.16 -3.93 12.32
CA PRO A 107 -1.22 -3.86 13.44
C PRO A 107 -1.81 -3.11 14.65
N MET A 108 -2.71 -2.16 14.42
CA MET A 108 -3.34 -1.37 15.49
C MET A 108 -4.34 -2.18 16.32
N VAL A 109 -4.87 -3.27 15.76
CA VAL A 109 -5.89 -4.12 16.40
C VAL A 109 -5.31 -5.44 16.90
N LEU A 110 -4.43 -6.09 16.12
CA LEU A 110 -3.99 -7.47 16.39
C LEU A 110 -2.55 -7.60 16.88
N LEU A 111 -1.72 -6.55 16.79
CA LEU A 111 -0.31 -6.60 17.22
C LEU A 111 -0.04 -5.77 18.48
N VAL A 112 -1.09 -5.27 19.13
CA VAL A 112 -1.02 -4.58 20.43
C VAL A 112 -1.75 -5.41 21.48
N GLU A 113 -1.28 -5.36 22.73
CA GLU A 113 -1.92 -6.04 23.85
C GLU A 113 -3.34 -5.51 24.11
N ARG A 114 -3.47 -4.18 24.13
CA ARG A 114 -4.74 -3.48 24.18
C ARG A 114 -4.83 -2.41 23.11
N THR A 115 -5.84 -2.53 22.24
CA THR A 115 -6.14 -1.49 21.24
C THR A 115 -6.99 -0.37 21.83
N HIS A 116 -6.80 0.84 21.31
CA HIS A 116 -7.67 1.99 21.58
C HIS A 116 -8.91 2.03 20.65
N LEU A 117 -9.01 1.10 19.70
CA LEU A 117 -10.09 1.00 18.71
C LEU A 117 -11.11 -0.08 19.12
N ASP A 118 -11.89 0.21 20.16
CA ASP A 118 -12.86 -0.72 20.75
C ASP A 118 -14.09 -0.96 19.85
N THR A 119 -14.45 -0.01 18.99
CA THR A 119 -15.66 -0.09 18.15
C THR A 119 -15.34 -0.18 16.66
N ARG A 120 -16.24 -0.81 15.90
CA ARG A 120 -16.13 -0.90 14.43
C ARG A 120 -16.06 0.48 13.78
N LEU A 121 -16.79 1.47 14.30
CA LEU A 121 -16.79 2.82 13.75
C LEU A 121 -15.42 3.51 13.92
N GLN A 122 -14.78 3.38 15.09
CA GLN A 122 -13.41 3.86 15.30
C GLN A 122 -12.44 3.20 14.32
N ARG A 123 -12.55 1.88 14.10
CA ARG A 123 -11.72 1.15 13.14
C ARG A 123 -11.92 1.63 11.69
N VAL A 124 -13.16 1.94 11.30
CA VAL A 124 -13.45 2.51 9.97
C VAL A 124 -12.78 3.87 9.81
N PHE A 125 -12.89 4.77 10.80
CA PHE A 125 -12.25 6.08 10.74
C PHE A 125 -10.72 5.98 10.74
N ALA A 126 -10.15 5.10 11.56
CA ALA A 126 -8.71 4.85 11.59
C ALA A 126 -8.23 4.35 10.21
N ALA A 127 -8.85 3.30 9.65
CA ALA A 127 -8.50 2.79 8.33
C ALA A 127 -8.65 3.86 7.23
N ALA A 128 -9.77 4.59 7.22
CA ALA A 128 -10.00 5.66 6.25
C ALA A 128 -8.93 6.76 6.37
N SER A 129 -8.56 7.16 7.57
CA SER A 129 -7.50 8.16 7.78
C SER A 129 -6.13 7.65 7.29
N ARG A 130 -5.75 6.42 7.63
CA ARG A 130 -4.47 5.81 7.25
C ARG A 130 -4.30 5.67 5.75
N GLY A 131 -5.34 5.17 5.06
CA GLY A 131 -5.29 5.04 3.62
C GLY A 131 -5.34 6.39 2.87
N ALA A 132 -5.90 7.43 3.49
CA ALA A 132 -5.95 8.76 2.89
C ALA A 132 -4.59 9.47 2.90
N ILE A 133 -3.73 9.23 3.91
CA ILE A 133 -2.42 9.89 4.05
C ILE A 133 -1.56 9.80 2.76
N PRO A 134 -1.23 8.60 2.24
CA PRO A 134 -0.36 8.46 1.07
C PRO A 134 -0.98 8.94 -0.25
N LEU A 135 -2.29 9.21 -0.27
CA LEU A 135 -3.00 9.70 -1.47
C LEU A 135 -3.21 11.21 -1.42
N VAL A 136 -3.68 11.72 -0.28
CA VAL A 136 -4.11 13.11 -0.12
C VAL A 136 -2.96 14.02 0.23
N VAL A 137 -2.08 13.65 1.16
CA VAL A 137 -0.97 14.52 1.59
C VAL A 137 -0.07 14.93 0.42
N PRO A 138 0.31 14.03 -0.50
CA PRO A 138 1.08 14.40 -1.69
C PRO A 138 0.37 15.38 -2.63
N ILE A 139 -0.95 15.29 -2.77
CA ILE A 139 -1.75 16.26 -3.55
C ILE A 139 -1.68 17.65 -2.92
N LEU A 140 -1.72 17.72 -1.58
CA LEU A 140 -1.69 18.98 -0.85
C LEU A 140 -0.30 19.60 -0.83
N ALA A 141 0.74 18.81 -0.57
CA ALA A 141 2.12 19.29 -0.44
C ALA A 141 2.84 19.46 -1.79
N HIS A 142 2.58 18.59 -2.76
CA HIS A 142 3.32 18.46 -4.01
C HIS A 142 2.41 18.38 -5.25
N PRO A 143 1.46 19.32 -5.42
CA PRO A 143 0.34 19.21 -6.37
C PRO A 143 0.78 19.00 -7.83
N VAL A 144 1.81 19.72 -8.28
CA VAL A 144 2.30 19.66 -9.66
C VAL A 144 2.95 18.30 -9.93
N THR A 145 3.90 17.89 -9.09
CA THR A 145 4.58 16.60 -9.28
C THR A 145 3.66 15.39 -9.07
N TYR A 146 2.64 15.51 -8.20
CA TYR A 146 1.62 14.47 -8.06
C TYR A 146 0.78 14.36 -9.34
N ARG A 147 0.31 15.50 -9.87
CA ARG A 147 -0.41 15.54 -11.14
C ARG A 147 0.43 14.95 -12.26
N ASP A 148 1.72 15.29 -12.37
CA ASP A 148 2.59 14.79 -13.43
C ASP A 148 2.77 13.27 -13.33
N ALA A 149 2.89 12.72 -12.13
CA ALA A 149 2.91 11.28 -11.89
C ALA A 149 1.57 10.63 -12.28
N ALA A 150 0.43 11.20 -11.89
CA ALA A 150 -0.89 10.70 -12.24
C ALA A 150 -1.15 10.73 -13.75
N VAL A 151 -0.80 11.83 -14.42
CA VAL A 151 -0.86 11.96 -15.87
C VAL A 151 0.05 10.92 -16.53
N ALA A 152 1.24 10.65 -15.99
CA ALA A 152 2.13 9.63 -16.53
C ALA A 152 1.54 8.22 -16.52
N VAL A 153 0.65 7.91 -15.57
CA VAL A 153 -0.07 6.63 -15.53
C VAL A 153 -1.16 6.60 -16.60
N VAL A 154 -2.04 7.61 -16.62
CA VAL A 154 -3.23 7.60 -17.47
C VAL A 154 -2.90 7.85 -18.94
N ARG A 155 -1.87 8.67 -19.23
CA ARG A 155 -1.43 8.98 -20.61
C ARG A 155 -0.96 7.77 -21.40
N LEU A 156 -0.63 6.67 -20.72
CA LEU A 156 -0.26 5.41 -21.36
C LEU A 156 -1.39 4.88 -22.25
N PHE A 157 -2.64 5.23 -21.91
CA PHE A 157 -3.85 4.79 -22.59
C PHE A 157 -4.63 5.95 -23.24
N ASP A 158 -4.56 7.15 -22.66
CA ASP A 158 -5.24 8.35 -23.18
C ASP A 158 -4.28 9.56 -23.20
N PRO A 159 -3.68 9.91 -24.36
CA PRO A 159 -2.70 10.98 -24.46
C PRO A 159 -3.29 12.38 -24.22
N THR A 160 -4.62 12.52 -24.18
CA THR A 160 -5.28 13.83 -24.03
C THR A 160 -5.52 14.24 -22.58
N ILE A 161 -5.27 13.32 -21.63
CA ILE A 161 -5.59 13.53 -20.23
C ILE A 161 -4.69 14.61 -19.58
N SER A 162 -5.31 15.59 -18.92
CA SER A 162 -4.58 16.69 -18.28
C SER A 162 -4.61 16.67 -16.75
N LEU A 163 -5.66 16.10 -16.14
CA LEU A 163 -5.92 16.10 -14.68
C LEU A 163 -5.70 17.47 -14.01
N ALA A 164 -5.97 18.58 -14.71
CA ALA A 164 -5.67 19.93 -14.22
C ALA A 164 -6.37 20.26 -12.88
N TRP A 165 -7.54 19.67 -12.64
CA TRP A 165 -8.33 19.81 -11.42
C TRP A 165 -7.56 19.41 -10.14
N LEU A 166 -6.56 18.52 -10.21
CA LEU A 166 -5.73 18.14 -9.06
C LEU A 166 -4.95 19.33 -8.46
N THR A 167 -4.65 20.32 -9.30
CA THR A 167 -3.90 21.52 -8.89
C THR A 167 -4.80 22.70 -8.54
N ALA A 168 -6.11 22.58 -8.80
CA ALA A 168 -7.07 23.66 -8.58
C ALA A 168 -7.15 24.03 -7.09
N PRO A 169 -7.05 25.32 -6.72
CA PRO A 169 -7.07 25.75 -5.32
C PRO A 169 -8.31 25.29 -4.55
N THR A 170 -9.50 25.43 -5.14
CA THR A 170 -10.77 25.04 -4.53
C THR A 170 -10.83 23.54 -4.23
N PHE A 171 -10.34 22.71 -5.17
CA PHE A 171 -10.27 21.26 -4.96
C PHE A 171 -9.35 20.92 -3.79
N ARG A 172 -8.14 21.51 -3.77
CA ARG A 172 -7.14 21.24 -2.73
C ARG A 172 -7.57 21.73 -1.35
N ILE A 173 -8.20 22.90 -1.25
CA ILE A 173 -8.74 23.41 0.02
C ILE A 173 -9.81 22.48 0.56
N THR A 174 -10.80 22.11 -0.27
CA THR A 174 -11.87 21.18 0.12
C THR A 174 -11.31 19.82 0.53
N LEU A 175 -10.36 19.29 -0.24
CA LEU A 175 -9.70 18.01 0.05
C LEU A 175 -8.91 18.09 1.37
N GLY A 176 -8.18 19.18 1.60
CA GLY A 176 -7.38 19.40 2.81
C GLY A 176 -8.25 19.54 4.07
N LEU A 177 -9.36 20.27 3.98
CA LEU A 177 -10.34 20.37 5.07
C LEU A 177 -10.98 19.01 5.37
N GLY A 178 -11.40 18.28 4.34
CA GLY A 178 -11.98 16.94 4.49
C GLY A 178 -11.00 15.95 5.11
N PHE A 179 -9.74 15.94 4.66
CA PHE A 179 -8.68 15.11 5.22
C PHE A 179 -8.38 15.47 6.67
N THR A 180 -8.26 16.76 6.99
CA THR A 180 -8.00 17.21 8.37
C THR A 180 -9.16 16.82 9.29
N ALA A 181 -10.40 17.03 8.86
CA ALA A 181 -11.57 16.60 9.61
C ALA A 181 -11.59 15.08 9.84
N LEU A 182 -11.26 14.28 8.82
CA LEU A 182 -11.17 12.83 8.91
C LEU A 182 -10.13 12.37 9.94
N VAL A 183 -8.90 12.89 9.86
CA VAL A 183 -7.80 12.54 10.77
C VAL A 183 -8.14 12.96 12.21
N LEU A 184 -8.62 14.19 12.41
CA LEU A 184 -9.00 14.67 13.74
C LEU A 184 -10.16 13.85 14.32
N THR A 185 -11.14 13.47 13.50
CA THR A 185 -12.25 12.60 13.92
C THR A 185 -11.73 11.22 14.33
N ALA A 186 -10.85 10.61 13.53
CA ALA A 186 -10.27 9.30 13.83
C ALA A 186 -9.50 9.32 15.16
N LEU A 187 -8.57 10.27 15.33
CA LEU A 187 -7.75 10.38 16.54
C LEU A 187 -8.58 10.74 17.77
N SER A 188 -9.55 11.65 17.63
CA SER A 188 -10.44 12.03 18.74
C SER A 188 -11.32 10.85 19.13
N ALA A 189 -11.97 10.19 18.17
CA ALA A 189 -12.79 9.01 18.43
C ALA A 189 -11.98 7.89 19.06
N GLY A 190 -10.74 7.64 18.61
CA GLY A 190 -9.84 6.67 19.19
C GLY A 190 -9.32 7.03 20.59
N ARG A 191 -9.37 8.32 20.98
CA ARG A 191 -9.01 8.77 22.33
C ARG A 191 -10.17 8.65 23.32
N LEU A 192 -11.41 8.73 22.83
CA LEU A 192 -12.62 8.59 23.65
C LEU A 192 -12.69 7.19 24.25
N GLY A 193 -12.99 7.11 25.55
CA GLY A 193 -13.09 5.83 26.27
C GLY A 193 -11.75 5.23 26.71
N VAL A 194 -10.62 5.78 26.27
CA VAL A 194 -9.28 5.33 26.69
C VAL A 194 -8.98 5.79 28.11
N SER A 195 -9.06 4.85 29.05
CA SER A 195 -8.80 5.07 30.49
C SER A 195 -7.51 4.40 30.95
N ASP A 196 -7.24 3.16 30.52
CA ASP A 196 -6.06 2.40 30.91
C ASP A 196 -4.78 2.85 30.18
N ALA A 197 -3.62 2.48 30.74
CA ALA A 197 -2.32 2.91 30.25
C ALA A 197 -1.92 2.24 28.92
N GLU A 198 -2.35 1.00 28.68
CA GLU A 198 -1.99 0.22 27.50
C GLU A 198 -2.74 0.71 26.26
N ALA A 199 -4.06 0.92 26.38
CA ALA A 199 -4.86 1.55 25.34
C ALA A 199 -4.35 2.97 25.02
N ARG A 200 -3.94 3.73 26.05
CA ARG A 200 -3.35 5.06 25.86
C ARG A 200 -2.03 5.01 25.10
N ARG A 201 -1.19 4.03 25.40
CA ARG A 201 0.06 3.79 24.66
C ARG A 201 -0.22 3.40 23.20
N SER A 202 -1.22 2.54 22.95
CA SER A 202 -1.69 2.21 21.60
C SER A 202 -2.14 3.46 20.83
N TRP A 203 -2.88 4.36 21.46
CA TRP A 203 -3.28 5.63 20.85
C TRP A 203 -2.10 6.55 20.55
N TYR A 204 -1.11 6.64 21.44
CA TYR A 204 0.12 7.40 21.17
C TYR A 204 0.93 6.81 20.00
N TYR A 205 0.94 5.49 19.82
CA TYR A 205 1.52 4.88 18.64
C TYR A 205 0.79 5.29 17.36
N ASP A 206 -0.55 5.28 17.38
CA ASP A 206 -1.34 5.77 16.24
C ASP A 206 -1.03 7.23 15.88
N LEU A 207 -1.05 8.11 16.88
CA LEU A 207 -0.73 9.51 16.72
C LEU A 207 0.68 9.71 16.13
N THR A 208 1.67 9.01 16.69
CA THR A 208 3.08 9.13 16.28
C THR A 208 3.29 8.64 14.86
N GLU A 209 2.73 7.48 14.53
CA GLU A 209 2.81 6.93 13.18
C GLU A 209 2.06 7.80 12.16
N THR A 210 0.88 8.32 12.51
CA THR A 210 0.12 9.26 11.67
C THR A 210 0.95 10.52 11.39
N ALA A 211 1.54 11.12 12.42
CA ALA A 211 2.40 12.29 12.27
C ALA A 211 3.63 12.00 11.40
N LEU A 212 4.28 10.85 11.63
CA LEU A 212 5.45 10.41 10.85
C LEU A 212 5.11 10.21 9.38
N LEU A 213 3.98 9.56 9.06
CA LEU A 213 3.53 9.35 7.69
C LEU A 213 3.13 10.66 7.00
N VAL A 214 2.40 11.55 7.70
CA VAL A 214 2.09 12.88 7.16
C VAL A 214 3.39 13.63 6.86
N LEU A 215 4.36 13.62 7.78
CA LEU A 215 5.64 14.30 7.59
C LEU A 215 6.42 13.70 6.40
N LEU A 216 6.46 12.37 6.26
CA LEU A 216 7.08 11.70 5.12
C LEU A 216 6.52 12.23 3.79
N PHE A 217 5.19 12.28 3.64
CA PHE A 217 4.54 12.69 2.40
C PHE A 217 4.49 14.22 2.19
N VAL A 218 4.66 15.01 3.25
CA VAL A 218 4.87 16.47 3.13
C VAL A 218 6.28 16.77 2.65
N VAL A 219 7.30 16.07 3.16
CA VAL A 219 8.71 16.41 2.91
C VAL A 219 9.22 15.81 1.59
N LEU A 220 8.91 14.54 1.31
CA LEU A 220 9.45 13.85 0.14
C LEU A 220 8.57 14.06 -1.10
N PRO A 221 9.16 14.09 -2.32
CA PRO A 221 8.40 14.06 -3.56
C PRO A 221 7.53 12.80 -3.64
N PRO A 222 6.35 12.86 -4.28
CA PRO A 222 5.34 11.80 -4.21
C PRO A 222 5.85 10.40 -4.53
N ILE A 223 6.62 10.24 -5.63
CA ILE A 223 7.14 8.94 -6.06
C ILE A 223 8.19 8.40 -5.08
N VAL A 224 9.04 9.27 -4.50
CA VAL A 224 10.04 8.84 -3.53
C VAL A 224 9.36 8.44 -2.23
N ALA A 225 8.42 9.25 -1.76
CA ALA A 225 7.62 8.96 -0.57
C ALA A 225 6.87 7.63 -0.71
N LEU A 226 6.25 7.40 -1.88
CA LEU A 226 5.60 6.14 -2.21
C LEU A 226 6.60 4.97 -2.24
N GLY A 227 7.76 5.15 -2.86
CA GLY A 227 8.82 4.15 -2.93
C GLY A 227 9.49 3.84 -1.57
N VAL A 228 9.30 4.68 -0.55
CA VAL A 228 9.68 4.40 0.85
C VAL A 228 8.52 3.74 1.59
N TYR A 229 7.35 4.37 1.57
CA TYR A 229 6.15 3.91 2.28
C TYR A 229 5.74 2.50 1.85
N PHE A 230 5.63 2.26 0.55
CA PHE A 230 5.04 1.04 0.06
C PHE A 230 5.84 -0.23 0.40
N PRO A 231 7.15 -0.31 0.12
CA PRO A 231 7.94 -1.46 0.52
C PRO A 231 8.25 -1.49 2.02
N LEU A 232 8.66 -0.38 2.61
CA LEU A 232 9.25 -0.40 3.96
C LEU A 232 8.21 -0.28 5.07
N TRP A 233 7.07 0.37 4.81
CA TRP A 233 6.01 0.56 5.81
C TRP A 233 4.86 -0.41 5.62
N HIS A 234 4.20 -0.34 4.47
CA HIS A 234 2.97 -1.09 4.20
C HIS A 234 3.29 -2.57 3.98
N SER A 235 4.22 -2.88 3.07
CA SER A 235 4.54 -4.27 2.73
C SER A 235 5.19 -5.03 3.89
N THR A 236 6.06 -4.42 4.69
CA THR A 236 6.64 -5.09 5.87
C THR A 236 5.60 -5.50 6.90
N ARG A 237 4.62 -4.64 7.19
CA ARG A 237 3.49 -4.94 8.09
C ARG A 237 2.62 -6.06 7.53
N HIS A 238 2.35 -6.03 6.24
CA HIS A 238 1.59 -7.09 5.59
C HIS A 238 2.35 -8.42 5.57
N LEU A 239 3.64 -8.42 5.26
CA LEU A 239 4.49 -9.61 5.32
C LEU A 239 4.56 -10.17 6.74
N ALA A 240 4.65 -9.32 7.77
CA ALA A 240 4.57 -9.76 9.16
C ALA A 240 3.21 -10.41 9.47
N ARG A 241 2.10 -9.85 8.96
CA ARG A 241 0.77 -10.46 9.08
C ARG A 241 0.71 -11.87 8.50
N ILE A 242 1.22 -12.05 7.27
CA ILE A 242 1.23 -13.35 6.60
C ILE A 242 2.21 -14.31 7.27
N ALA A 243 3.36 -13.82 7.75
CA ALA A 243 4.34 -14.63 8.49
C ALA A 243 3.75 -15.28 9.74
N LEU A 244 2.82 -14.59 10.41
CA LEU A 244 2.17 -15.08 11.62
C LEU A 244 1.10 -16.16 11.35
N LEU A 245 0.79 -16.47 10.09
CA LEU A 245 -0.18 -17.50 9.69
C LEU A 245 0.45 -18.88 9.42
N ASP A 246 1.78 -19.00 9.46
CA ASP A 246 2.52 -20.22 9.14
C ASP A 246 3.65 -20.41 10.16
N ASP A 247 3.71 -21.57 10.80
CA ASP A 247 4.70 -21.86 11.85
C ASP A 247 6.15 -21.80 11.34
N ARG A 248 6.39 -22.10 10.06
CA ARG A 248 7.72 -21.97 9.41
C ARG A 248 8.25 -20.54 9.49
N THR A 249 7.35 -19.55 9.48
CA THR A 249 7.68 -18.13 9.50
C THR A 249 7.42 -17.46 10.84
N ALA A 250 6.39 -17.90 11.57
CA ALA A 250 5.97 -17.32 12.85
C ALA A 250 6.98 -17.60 13.96
N GLY A 251 7.52 -18.83 14.04
CA GLY A 251 8.55 -19.19 15.04
C GLY A 251 9.79 -18.32 14.93
N PRO A 252 10.50 -18.29 13.78
CA PRO A 252 11.66 -17.44 13.58
C PRO A 252 11.37 -15.94 13.80
N LEU A 253 10.18 -15.45 13.42
CA LEU A 253 9.81 -14.06 13.63
C LEU A 253 9.68 -13.72 15.12
N ARG A 254 9.03 -14.58 15.92
CA ARG A 254 8.90 -14.42 17.38
C ARG A 254 10.25 -14.48 18.09
N GLU A 255 11.19 -15.25 17.57
CA GLU A 255 12.56 -15.38 18.08
C GLU A 255 13.51 -14.29 17.55
N GLY A 256 13.00 -13.27 16.85
CA GLY A 256 13.79 -12.15 16.33
C GLY A 256 14.66 -12.49 15.11
N ARG A 257 14.56 -13.69 14.55
CA ARG A 257 15.30 -14.14 13.35
C ARG A 257 14.61 -13.68 12.06
N VAL A 258 14.46 -12.36 11.93
CA VAL A 258 13.74 -11.70 10.82
C VAL A 258 14.23 -12.11 9.43
N TRP A 259 15.53 -12.37 9.28
CA TRP A 259 16.10 -12.78 7.99
C TRP A 259 15.60 -14.16 7.53
N ARG A 260 15.41 -15.12 8.45
CA ARG A 260 14.89 -16.47 8.10
C ARG A 260 13.45 -16.38 7.64
N THR A 261 12.65 -15.57 8.33
CA THR A 261 11.28 -15.26 7.92
C THR A 261 11.26 -14.62 6.54
N ALA A 262 12.10 -13.60 6.30
CA ALA A 262 12.19 -12.91 5.02
C ALA A 262 12.59 -13.84 3.87
N LEU A 263 13.59 -14.71 4.04
CA LEU A 263 13.99 -15.68 3.02
C LEU A 263 12.87 -16.69 2.70
N THR A 264 12.19 -17.19 3.73
CA THR A 264 11.09 -18.14 3.54
C THR A 264 9.94 -17.51 2.76
N LEU A 265 9.53 -16.30 3.15
CA LEU A 265 8.51 -15.54 2.45
C LEU A 265 8.93 -15.17 1.03
N GLY A 266 10.20 -14.79 0.83
CA GLY A 266 10.74 -14.46 -0.49
C GLY A 266 10.73 -15.67 -1.42
N TYR A 267 11.08 -16.85 -0.92
CA TYR A 267 11.00 -18.10 -1.67
C TYR A 267 9.55 -18.43 -2.05
N ASP A 268 8.62 -18.36 -1.09
CA ASP A 268 7.21 -18.64 -1.34
C ASP A 268 6.59 -17.61 -2.32
N ALA A 269 7.05 -16.35 -2.32
CA ALA A 269 6.58 -15.29 -3.20
C ALA A 269 7.16 -15.35 -4.62
N LEU A 270 8.24 -16.11 -4.83
CA LEU A 270 9.00 -16.12 -6.10
C LEU A 270 8.14 -16.49 -7.32
N PRO A 271 7.30 -17.54 -7.31
CA PRO A 271 6.52 -17.92 -8.49
C PRO A 271 5.57 -16.81 -8.98
N MET A 272 4.88 -16.15 -8.05
CA MET A 272 4.00 -15.02 -8.38
C MET A 272 4.80 -13.78 -8.79
N THR A 273 5.97 -13.54 -8.20
CA THR A 273 6.85 -12.43 -8.60
C THR A 273 7.35 -12.61 -10.03
N LEU A 274 7.76 -13.82 -10.41
CA LEU A 274 8.16 -14.12 -11.79
C LEU A 274 6.99 -13.97 -12.76
N GLY A 275 5.80 -14.48 -12.40
CA GLY A 275 4.59 -14.29 -13.21
C GLY A 275 4.24 -12.81 -13.39
N ALA A 276 4.40 -12.00 -12.34
CA ALA A 276 4.18 -10.57 -12.39
C ALA A 276 5.17 -9.84 -13.30
N LEU A 277 6.44 -10.24 -13.31
CA LEU A 277 7.45 -9.68 -14.22
C LEU A 277 7.13 -10.00 -15.68
N VAL A 278 6.63 -11.21 -15.96
CA VAL A 278 6.15 -11.57 -17.29
C VAL A 278 4.95 -10.72 -17.69
N ILE A 279 3.94 -10.60 -16.81
CA ILE A 279 2.77 -9.75 -17.06
C ILE A 279 3.17 -8.28 -17.22
N PHE A 280 4.15 -7.81 -16.47
CA PHE A 280 4.70 -6.47 -16.61
C PHE A 280 5.34 -6.24 -17.97
N ALA A 281 6.15 -7.20 -18.46
CA ALA A 281 6.72 -7.15 -19.79
C ALA A 281 5.64 -7.16 -20.89
N VAL A 282 4.59 -7.97 -20.72
CA VAL A 282 3.43 -7.98 -21.62
C VAL A 282 2.72 -6.62 -21.62
N LEU A 283 2.43 -6.07 -20.44
CA LEU A 283 1.78 -4.76 -20.29
C LEU A 283 2.63 -3.66 -20.91
N ALA A 284 3.95 -3.68 -20.69
CA ALA A 284 4.89 -2.70 -21.21
C ALA A 284 4.92 -2.63 -22.74
N VAL A 285 4.59 -3.73 -23.43
CA VAL A 285 4.46 -3.79 -24.89
C VAL A 285 3.02 -3.55 -25.36
N ALA A 286 2.02 -3.88 -24.52
CA ALA A 286 0.61 -3.77 -24.88
C ALA A 286 0.02 -2.36 -24.72
N VAL A 287 0.60 -1.51 -23.86
CA VAL A 287 0.13 -0.13 -23.70
C VAL A 287 0.26 0.65 -25.02
N PRO A 288 -0.72 1.51 -25.36
CA PRO A 288 -0.66 2.32 -26.59
C PRO A 288 0.54 3.26 -26.67
N ALA A 289 0.99 3.81 -25.55
CA ALA A 289 2.11 4.74 -25.50
C ALA A 289 3.47 4.02 -25.54
N HIS A 290 4.47 4.66 -26.15
CA HIS A 290 5.85 4.19 -26.08
C HIS A 290 6.47 4.49 -24.71
N LEU A 291 7.10 3.48 -24.10
CA LEU A 291 7.81 3.63 -22.84
C LEU A 291 9.27 4.06 -23.08
N GLY A 292 9.50 5.37 -23.14
CA GLY A 292 10.82 5.95 -23.43
C GLY A 292 11.57 6.49 -22.21
N SER A 293 10.90 6.65 -21.07
CA SER A 293 11.47 7.26 -19.86
C SER A 293 11.24 6.42 -18.60
N MET A 294 12.01 6.68 -17.54
CA MET A 294 11.76 6.07 -16.22
C MET A 294 10.40 6.44 -15.64
N GLN A 295 9.86 7.63 -16.01
CA GLN A 295 8.53 8.04 -15.60
C GLN A 295 7.45 7.17 -16.27
N ASP A 296 7.60 6.87 -17.56
CA ASP A 296 6.66 5.98 -18.28
C ASP A 296 6.72 4.56 -17.73
N LEU A 297 7.92 4.07 -17.43
CA LEU A 297 8.12 2.75 -16.82
C LEU A 297 7.48 2.68 -15.42
N ALA A 298 7.65 3.72 -14.60
CA ALA A 298 6.98 3.82 -13.30
C ALA A 298 5.46 3.92 -13.46
N GLY A 299 4.97 4.63 -14.48
CA GLY A 299 3.56 4.68 -14.85
C GLY A 299 2.99 3.29 -15.14
N ALA A 300 3.65 2.52 -16.01
CA ALA A 300 3.26 1.16 -16.35
C ALA A 300 3.32 0.24 -15.11
N TYR A 301 4.30 0.44 -14.23
CA TYR A 301 4.41 -0.32 -13.00
C TYR A 301 3.26 0.00 -12.03
N LEU A 302 2.84 1.26 -11.93
CA LEU A 302 1.66 1.63 -11.14
C LEU A 302 0.37 1.03 -11.72
N VAL A 303 0.25 0.90 -13.05
CA VAL A 303 -0.88 0.18 -13.69
C VAL A 303 -0.85 -1.30 -13.32
N LEU A 304 0.32 -1.94 -13.37
CA LEU A 304 0.49 -3.33 -12.94
C LEU A 304 0.06 -3.51 -11.48
N LEU A 305 0.51 -2.63 -10.59
CA LEU A 305 0.10 -2.62 -9.19
C LEU A 305 -1.41 -2.43 -9.07
N ALA A 306 -2.02 -1.50 -9.81
CA ALA A 306 -3.46 -1.31 -9.80
C ALA A 306 -4.21 -2.60 -10.16
N VAL A 307 -3.82 -3.22 -11.28
CA VAL A 307 -4.41 -4.47 -11.79
C VAL A 307 -4.37 -5.58 -10.74
N PHE A 308 -3.25 -5.75 -10.03
CA PHE A 308 -3.13 -6.76 -8.98
C PHE A 308 -3.73 -6.36 -7.64
N THR A 309 -3.90 -5.06 -7.37
CA THR A 309 -4.50 -4.59 -6.13
C THR A 309 -5.93 -5.12 -6.00
N LEU A 310 -6.70 -5.23 -7.09
CA LEU A 310 -8.10 -5.70 -7.03
C LEU A 310 -8.24 -7.12 -6.45
N PRO A 311 -7.66 -8.16 -7.08
CA PRO A 311 -7.75 -9.50 -6.51
C PRO A 311 -7.05 -9.61 -5.15
N HIS A 312 -5.95 -8.89 -4.95
CA HIS A 312 -5.23 -8.87 -3.68
C HIS A 312 -6.10 -8.32 -2.53
N THR A 313 -6.73 -7.15 -2.70
CA THR A 313 -7.62 -6.55 -1.70
C THR A 313 -8.80 -7.47 -1.36
N ILE A 314 -9.32 -8.25 -2.32
CA ILE A 314 -10.36 -9.26 -2.05
C ILE A 314 -9.84 -10.35 -1.11
N ILE A 315 -8.63 -10.88 -1.36
CA ILE A 315 -8.01 -11.91 -0.51
C ILE A 315 -7.74 -11.36 0.89
N VAL A 316 -7.21 -10.14 1.00
CA VAL A 316 -6.92 -9.50 2.29
C VAL A 316 -8.21 -9.17 3.05
N THR A 317 -9.26 -8.71 2.37
CA THR A 317 -10.58 -8.48 2.99
C THR A 317 -11.18 -9.78 3.52
N TRP A 318 -11.00 -10.90 2.81
CA TRP A 318 -11.37 -12.22 3.31
C TRP A 318 -10.58 -12.58 4.57
N LEU A 319 -9.28 -12.28 4.60
CA LEU A 319 -8.42 -12.53 5.75
C LEU A 319 -8.81 -11.64 6.95
N ASP A 320 -9.18 -10.37 6.74
CA ASP A 320 -9.69 -9.48 7.79
C ASP A 320 -10.91 -10.07 8.49
N LYS A 321 -11.85 -10.63 7.71
CA LYS A 321 -13.04 -11.31 8.25
C LYS A 321 -12.66 -12.56 9.05
N ARG A 322 -11.68 -13.32 8.57
CA ARG A 322 -11.17 -14.52 9.26
C ARG A 322 -10.48 -14.21 10.58
N GLN A 323 -9.81 -13.07 10.66
CA GLN A 323 -9.08 -12.62 11.85
C GLN A 323 -9.91 -11.69 12.74
N HIS A 324 -11.21 -11.52 12.47
CA HIS A 324 -12.14 -10.72 13.27
C HIS A 324 -11.66 -9.26 13.50
N ILE A 325 -11.09 -8.64 12.46
CA ILE A 325 -10.62 -7.24 12.50
C ILE A 325 -11.79 -6.24 12.57
N TRP A 326 -12.98 -6.62 12.07
CA TRP A 326 -14.14 -5.73 11.93
C TRP A 326 -15.28 -6.08 12.87
#